data_AF-A0A2S8GQQ1-F1
#
_entry.id   AF-A0A2S8GQQ1-F1
#
_cell.length_a   1.000
_cell.length_b   1.000
_cell.length_c   1.000
_cell.angle_alpha   90.00
_cell.angle_beta   90.00
_cell.angle_gamma   90.00
#
_symmetry.space_group_name_H-M   'P 1'
#
loop_
_entity.id
_entity.type
_entity.pdbx_description
1 polymer ?
#
loop_
_entity_poly.entity_id
_entity_poly.type
_entity_poly.pdbx_seq_one_letter_code
_entity_poly.pdbx_strand_id
1 'polypeptide(L)'
;MNPAAVEMFSTFGVVVLCIVLGVITLAIFFNLLGRLENRAAKADTIAIRGVLKKSTWATVYMTGAETFERVRFVGFTNADSIKTQLPFELNGMVILEDEAGRKFIIRAKAIRMIVVEPDAK
;
A
#
# COMPACT_ATOMS: atom_id res chain seq x y z
N MET A 1 -14.15 -15.37 57.13
CA MET A 1 -14.14 -15.45 55.65
C MET A 1 -14.38 -16.90 55.26
N ASN A 2 -15.34 -17.18 54.38
CA ASN A 2 -15.74 -18.55 54.05
C ASN A 2 -14.72 -19.16 53.05
N PRO A 3 -14.00 -20.24 53.38
CA PRO A 3 -12.91 -20.78 52.55
C PRO A 3 -13.37 -21.14 51.13
N ALA A 4 -14.60 -21.63 50.97
CA ALA A 4 -15.20 -21.93 49.67
C ALA A 4 -15.33 -20.70 48.75
N ALA A 5 -15.55 -19.51 49.33
CA ALA A 5 -15.60 -18.28 48.54
C ALA A 5 -14.19 -17.92 48.01
N VAL A 6 -13.15 -18.11 48.82
CA VAL A 6 -11.76 -17.81 48.43
C VAL A 6 -11.28 -18.75 47.31
N GLU A 7 -11.64 -20.03 47.36
CA GLU A 7 -11.32 -21.00 46.30
C GLU A 7 -12.03 -20.70 44.98
N MET A 8 -13.31 -20.30 45.02
CA MET A 8 -14.02 -19.87 43.81
C MET A 8 -13.37 -18.63 43.20
N PHE A 9 -13.10 -17.58 43.99
CA PHE A 9 -12.45 -16.37 43.48
C PHE A 9 -11.06 -16.64 42.88
N SER A 10 -10.27 -17.53 43.50
CA SER A 10 -8.97 -17.94 42.97
C SER A 10 -9.09 -18.66 41.63
N THR A 11 -10.02 -19.61 41.52
CA THR A 11 -10.18 -20.41 40.30
C THR A 11 -10.68 -19.54 39.13
N PHE A 12 -11.65 -18.67 39.37
CA PHE A 12 -12.13 -17.72 38.36
C PHE A 12 -11.04 -16.74 37.94
N GLY A 13 -10.22 -16.25 38.87
CA GLY A 13 -9.11 -15.35 38.58
C GLY A 13 -8.08 -15.98 37.62
N VAL A 14 -7.74 -17.25 37.83
CA VAL A 14 -6.79 -17.98 36.97
C VAL A 14 -7.34 -18.16 35.55
N VAL A 15 -8.63 -18.51 35.42
CA VAL A 15 -9.27 -18.69 34.12
C VAL A 15 -9.30 -17.37 33.33
N VAL A 16 -9.68 -16.27 33.98
CA VAL A 16 -9.70 -14.94 33.35
C VAL A 16 -8.30 -14.51 32.93
N LEU A 17 -7.29 -14.73 33.78
CA LEU A 17 -5.90 -14.40 33.47
C LEU A 17 -5.40 -15.14 32.21
N CYS A 18 -5.70 -16.44 32.10
CA CYS A 18 -5.33 -17.23 30.92
C CYS A 18 -5.97 -16.71 29.64
N ILE A 19 -7.26 -16.32 29.68
CA ILE A 19 -7.96 -15.76 28.52
C ILE A 19 -7.33 -14.43 28.11
N VAL A 20 -7.05 -13.55 29.07
CA VAL A 20 -6.43 -12.24 28.81
C VAL A 20 -5.05 -12.40 28.17
N LEU A 21 -4.23 -13.31 28.67
CA LEU A 21 -2.91 -13.60 28.08
C LEU A 21 -3.03 -14.16 26.65
N GLY A 22 -4.01 -15.00 26.39
CA GLY A 22 -4.31 -15.49 25.03
C GLY A 22 -4.64 -14.34 24.07
N VAL A 23 -5.52 -13.44 24.47
CA VAL A 23 -5.92 -12.28 23.64
C VAL A 23 -4.73 -11.34 23.38
N ILE A 24 -3.92 -11.05 24.41
CA ILE A 24 -2.72 -10.21 24.26
C ILE A 24 -1.74 -10.82 23.26
N THR A 25 -1.48 -12.13 23.37
CA THR A 25 -0.56 -12.84 22.48
C THR A 25 -1.05 -12.78 21.02
N LEU A 26 -2.35 -12.98 20.81
CA LEU A 26 -2.97 -12.92 19.48
C LEU A 26 -2.91 -11.50 18.90
N ALA A 27 -3.16 -10.48 19.73
CA ALA A 27 -3.07 -9.08 19.32
C ALA A 27 -1.64 -8.69 18.91
N ILE A 28 -0.63 -9.13 19.65
CA ILE A 28 0.78 -8.90 19.31
C ILE A 28 1.13 -9.59 17.99
N PHE A 29 0.67 -10.83 17.78
CA PHE A 29 0.89 -11.58 16.55
C PHE A 29 0.31 -10.86 15.31
N PHE A 30 -0.95 -10.43 15.38
CA PHE A 30 -1.56 -9.68 14.28
C PHE A 30 -0.96 -8.29 14.08
N ASN A 31 -0.52 -7.63 15.15
CA ASN A 31 0.20 -6.36 15.05
C ASN A 31 1.56 -6.54 14.33
N LEU A 32 2.31 -7.59 14.67
CA LEU A 32 3.56 -7.96 13.99
C LEU A 32 3.33 -8.30 12.51
N LEU A 33 2.32 -9.12 12.20
CA LEU A 33 1.95 -9.43 10.81
C LEU A 33 1.55 -8.17 10.04
N GLY A 34 0.72 -7.31 10.63
CA GLY A 34 0.34 -6.03 10.02
C GLY A 34 1.54 -5.12 9.79
N ARG A 35 2.54 -5.15 10.68
CA ARG A 35 3.77 -4.37 10.54
C ARG A 35 4.69 -4.93 9.46
N LEU A 36 4.70 -6.25 9.25
CA LEU A 36 5.41 -6.91 8.15
C LEU A 36 4.71 -6.67 6.81
N GLU A 37 3.38 -6.79 6.75
CA GLU A 37 2.60 -6.44 5.56
C GLU A 37 2.76 -4.97 5.19
N ASN A 38 2.75 -4.04 6.15
CA ASN A 38 2.94 -2.61 5.86
C ASN A 38 4.37 -2.28 5.40
N ARG A 39 5.37 -3.07 5.78
CA ARG A 39 6.72 -2.97 5.20
C ARG A 39 6.79 -3.57 3.78
N ALA A 40 5.95 -4.55 3.49
CA ALA A 40 5.79 -5.14 2.15
C ALA A 40 4.88 -4.31 1.23
N ALA A 41 4.01 -3.46 1.79
CA ALA A 41 3.21 -2.46 1.08
C ALA A 41 4.05 -1.25 0.64
N LYS A 42 5.28 -1.48 0.16
CA LYS A 42 5.85 -0.61 -0.85
C LYS A 42 4.83 -0.63 -1.96
N ALA A 43 4.09 0.47 -2.10
CA ALA A 43 3.07 0.72 -3.11
C ALA A 43 3.37 -0.15 -4.30
N ASP A 44 2.45 -1.09 -4.58
CA ASP A 44 2.54 -2.07 -5.64
C ASP A 44 2.83 -1.30 -6.92
N THR A 45 4.11 -1.04 -7.16
CA THR A 45 4.64 -0.75 -8.46
C THR A 45 4.48 -2.08 -9.13
N ILE A 46 3.29 -2.27 -9.67
CA ILE A 46 3.04 -3.03 -10.88
C ILE A 46 3.94 -2.35 -11.92
N ALA A 47 5.24 -2.58 -11.76
CA ALA A 47 6.21 -2.49 -12.81
C ALA A 47 5.64 -3.49 -13.80
N ILE A 48 5.04 -2.96 -14.86
CA ILE A 48 4.71 -3.72 -16.05
C ILE A 48 6.05 -4.37 -16.43
N ARG A 49 6.20 -5.64 -16.02
CA ARG A 49 7.46 -6.39 -15.97
C ARG A 49 8.10 -6.29 -17.36
N GLY A 50 9.09 -5.40 -17.49
CA GLY A 50 9.90 -5.27 -18.71
C GLY A 50 10.09 -3.85 -19.24
N VAL A 51 9.14 -2.92 -19.08
CA VAL A 51 9.14 -1.66 -19.87
C VAL A 51 9.36 -0.40 -19.04
N LEU A 52 8.89 -0.35 -17.79
CA LEU A 52 8.94 0.86 -16.95
C LEU A 52 9.72 0.60 -15.67
N LYS A 53 11.04 0.82 -15.70
CA LYS A 53 11.85 0.90 -14.46
C LYS A 53 11.63 2.27 -13.81
N LYS A 54 11.67 2.35 -12.47
CA LYS A 54 11.52 3.60 -11.70
C LYS A 54 12.48 4.73 -12.11
N SER A 55 13.60 4.39 -12.72
CA SER A 55 14.63 5.35 -13.15
C SER A 55 14.47 5.84 -14.59
N THR A 56 13.55 5.28 -15.36
CA THR A 56 13.48 5.55 -16.80
C THR A 56 12.58 6.74 -17.09
N TRP A 57 13.11 7.67 -17.87
CA TRP A 57 12.36 8.81 -18.38
C TRP A 57 11.50 8.34 -19.56
N ALA A 58 10.26 8.81 -19.58
CA ALA A 58 9.30 8.48 -20.61
C ALA A 58 8.54 9.71 -21.04
N THR A 59 8.05 9.67 -22.27
CA THR A 59 7.12 10.65 -22.82
C THR A 59 5.72 10.04 -22.84
N VAL A 60 4.76 10.72 -22.22
CA VAL A 60 3.39 10.25 -22.05
C VAL A 60 2.46 11.09 -22.90
N TYR A 61 1.89 10.47 -23.92
CA TYR A 61 0.91 11.09 -24.80
C TYR A 61 -0.48 10.88 -24.23
N MET A 62 -1.17 11.98 -23.96
CA MET A 62 -2.54 12.00 -23.47
C MET A 62 -3.54 11.97 -24.63
N THR A 63 -4.73 11.44 -24.36
CA THR A 63 -5.88 11.50 -25.28
C THR A 63 -6.53 12.88 -25.16
N GLY A 64 -6.29 13.75 -26.14
CA GLY A 64 -6.96 15.06 -26.24
C GLY A 64 -6.42 16.14 -25.30
N ALA A 65 -5.26 15.93 -24.67
CA ALA A 65 -4.60 16.90 -23.79
C ALA A 65 -3.11 17.04 -24.14
N GLU A 66 -2.42 17.90 -23.40
CA GLU A 66 -0.97 18.12 -23.51
C GLU A 66 -0.17 16.83 -23.28
N THR A 67 0.96 16.73 -23.96
CA THR A 67 1.91 15.61 -23.83
C THR A 67 2.87 15.94 -22.68
N PHE A 68 3.11 14.95 -21.80
CA PHE A 68 4.11 15.09 -20.74
C PHE A 68 5.42 14.49 -21.20
N GLU A 69 6.41 15.34 -21.44
CA GLU A 69 7.77 14.93 -21.79
C GLU A 69 8.60 14.71 -20.54
N ARG A 70 9.57 13.78 -20.61
CA ARG A 70 10.56 13.51 -19.57
C ARG A 70 9.95 13.34 -18.17
N VAL A 71 8.97 12.45 -18.06
CA VAL A 71 8.37 12.06 -16.77
C VAL A 71 8.80 10.66 -16.35
N ARG A 72 8.88 10.44 -15.05
CA ARG A 72 9.10 9.12 -14.45
C ARG A 72 7.80 8.54 -13.93
N PHE A 73 7.62 7.25 -14.14
CA PHE A 73 6.49 6.51 -13.57
C PHE A 73 6.82 6.07 -12.14
N VAL A 74 6.08 6.61 -11.18
CA VAL A 74 6.27 6.31 -9.75
C VAL A 74 5.40 5.12 -9.33
N GLY A 75 4.18 5.01 -9.86
CA GLY A 75 3.25 3.93 -9.55
C GLY A 75 1.81 4.21 -9.98
N PHE A 76 0.89 3.35 -9.54
CA PHE A 76 -0.54 3.48 -9.79
C PHE A 76 -1.31 3.54 -8.47
N THR A 77 -2.39 4.31 -8.44
CA THR A 77 -3.35 4.30 -7.33
C THR A 77 -4.40 3.23 -7.63
N ASN A 78 -4.10 1.97 -7.30
CA ASN A 78 -5.10 0.90 -7.36
C ASN A 78 -5.78 0.74 -5.99
N ALA A 79 -7.11 0.89 -5.98
CA ALA A 79 -7.93 0.68 -4.78
C ALA A 79 -8.15 -0.80 -4.45
N ASP A 80 -7.60 -1.73 -5.24
CA ASP A 80 -7.61 -3.17 -4.94
C ASP A 80 -6.78 -3.53 -3.69
N SER A 81 -5.99 -2.59 -3.18
CA SER A 81 -5.42 -2.73 -1.85
C SER A 81 -6.50 -2.43 -0.80
N ILE A 82 -7.09 -3.52 -0.27
CA ILE A 82 -8.13 -3.65 0.77
C ILE A 82 -7.95 -2.73 2.00
N LYS A 83 -6.81 -2.05 2.16
CA LYS A 83 -6.45 -1.23 3.32
C LYS A 83 -6.37 0.28 3.10
N THR A 84 -6.41 0.78 1.86
CA THR A 84 -6.32 2.23 1.63
C THR A 84 -7.69 2.84 1.38
N GLN A 85 -8.11 3.73 2.29
CA GLN A 85 -9.22 4.68 2.16
C GLN A 85 -8.95 5.73 1.07
N LEU A 86 -8.43 5.32 -0.08
CA LEU A 86 -8.34 6.21 -1.23
C LEU A 86 -9.77 6.42 -1.74
N PRO A 87 -10.25 7.67 -1.88
CA PRO A 87 -11.53 7.96 -2.50
C PRO A 87 -11.65 7.20 -3.82
N PHE A 88 -12.79 6.56 -4.07
CA PHE A 88 -13.01 5.74 -5.28
C PHE A 88 -12.69 6.48 -6.59
N GLU A 89 -12.76 7.81 -6.58
CA GLU A 89 -12.40 8.67 -7.71
C GLU A 89 -10.91 8.67 -8.06
N LEU A 90 -10.04 8.31 -7.11
CA LEU A 90 -8.59 8.19 -7.30
C LEU A 90 -8.18 6.79 -7.74
N ASN A 91 -9.12 5.86 -7.90
CA ASN A 91 -8.80 4.53 -8.39
C ASN A 91 -8.44 4.55 -9.88
N GLY A 92 -7.39 3.84 -10.28
CA GLY A 92 -6.92 3.77 -11.66
C GLY A 92 -6.23 5.05 -12.14
N MET A 93 -5.58 5.78 -11.24
CA MET A 93 -4.71 6.90 -11.61
C MET A 93 -3.24 6.47 -11.62
N VAL A 94 -2.44 7.20 -12.38
CA VAL A 94 -0.99 7.01 -12.54
C VAL A 94 -0.28 8.18 -11.88
N ILE A 95 0.71 7.87 -11.06
CA ILE A 95 1.57 8.86 -10.42
C ILE A 95 2.80 9.06 -11.29
N LEU A 96 2.98 10.29 -11.78
CA LEU A 96 4.13 10.73 -12.56
C LEU A 96 4.98 11.70 -11.74
N GLU A 97 6.28 11.68 -11.98
CA GLU A 97 7.25 12.60 -11.40
C GLU A 97 8.00 13.33 -12.52
N ASP A 98 8.01 14.65 -12.43
CA ASP A 98 8.72 15.57 -13.34
C ASP A 98 10.21 15.70 -12.94
N GLU A 99 11.03 16.34 -13.79
CA GLU A 99 12.44 16.64 -13.52
C GLU A 99 12.67 17.47 -12.26
N ALA A 100 11.72 18.36 -11.95
CA ALA A 100 11.72 19.16 -10.74
C ALA A 100 11.36 18.36 -9.46
N GLY A 101 11.13 17.04 -9.57
CA GLY A 101 10.67 16.19 -8.47
C GLY A 101 9.21 16.42 -8.07
N ARG A 102 8.45 17.16 -8.88
CA ARG A 102 7.03 17.39 -8.67
C ARG A 102 6.25 16.14 -9.04
N LYS A 103 5.41 15.67 -8.11
CA LYS A 103 4.55 14.52 -8.30
C LYS A 103 3.14 14.97 -8.62
N PHE A 104 2.57 14.39 -9.67
CA PHE A 104 1.21 14.65 -10.07
C PHE A 104 0.54 13.37 -10.51
N ILE A 105 -0.78 13.38 -10.50
CA ILE A 105 -1.59 12.19 -10.68
C ILE A 105 -2.48 12.41 -11.90
N ILE A 106 -2.41 11.49 -12.87
CA ILE A 106 -3.22 11.53 -14.09
C ILE A 106 -4.08 10.28 -14.20
N ARG A 107 -5.23 10.38 -14.86
CA ARG A 107 -6.09 9.21 -15.08
C ARG A 107 -5.44 8.25 -16.08
N ALA A 108 -5.29 6.97 -15.72
CA ALA A 108 -4.65 5.99 -16.61
C ALA A 108 -5.41 5.83 -17.94
N LYS A 109 -6.75 5.88 -17.90
CA LYS A 109 -7.62 5.83 -19.10
C LYS A 109 -7.36 6.97 -20.09
N ALA A 110 -6.81 8.08 -19.63
CA ALA A 110 -6.54 9.23 -20.48
C ALA A 110 -5.18 9.11 -21.20
N ILE A 111 -4.33 8.14 -20.82
CA ILE A 111 -3.05 7.90 -21.49
C ILE A 111 -3.31 7.15 -22.80
N ARG A 112 -2.89 7.74 -23.92
CA ARG A 112 -2.95 7.13 -25.25
C ARG A 112 -1.74 6.25 -25.51
N MET A 113 -0.55 6.73 -25.18
CA MET A 113 0.71 6.08 -25.52
C MET A 113 1.81 6.49 -24.55
N ILE A 114 2.67 5.55 -24.20
CA ILE A 114 3.88 5.78 -23.39
C ILE A 114 5.07 5.39 -24.25
N VAL A 115 5.95 6.35 -24.50
CA VAL A 115 7.21 6.10 -25.22
C VAL A 115 8.33 6.15 -24.20
N VAL A 116 9.05 5.05 -24.10
CA VAL A 116 10.22 4.93 -23.23
C VAL A 116 11.45 5.02 -24.12
N GLU A 117 12.34 5.96 -23.82
CA GLU A 117 13.63 6.01 -24.52
C GLU A 117 14.45 4.77 -24.16
N PRO A 118 15.05 4.08 -25.15
CA PRO A 118 15.89 2.94 -24.86
C PRO A 118 17.08 3.39 -23.99
N ASP A 119 17.34 2.67 -22.88
CA ASP A 119 18.57 2.80 -22.10
C ASP A 119 19.73 2.69 -23.11
N ALA A 120 20.40 3.80 -23.40
CA ALA A 120 21.61 3.80 -24.22
C ALA A 120 22.63 2.92 -23.51
N LYS A 121 22.86 1.72 -24.07
CA LYS A 121 23.92 0.81 -23.66
C LYS A 121 25.25 1.29 -24.18
#